data_AF-A0A7W5LT62-F1
#
_entry.id   AF-A0A7W5LT62-F1
#
_cell.length_a   1.000
_cell.length_b   1.000
_cell.length_c   1.000
_cell.angle_alpha   90.00
_cell.angle_beta   90.00
_cell.angle_gamma   90.00
#
_symmetry.space_group_name_H-M   'P 1'
#
loop_
_entity.id
_entity.type
_entity.pdbx_description
1 polymer ?
#
loop_
_entity_poly.entity_id
_entity_poly.type
_entity_poly.pdbx_seq_one_letter_code
_entity_poly.pdbx_strand_id
1 'polypeptide(L)'
;MEWSLNAIAKLAAGAAVAVILAIAPVARAENLLVSSDGSTPGLLDADKAAPILNSLMTPVQPFVSGNGGSTTSIQQIGVNDYATSGIDGNGSLAVIQQSGTNNRAVQAINGSNSAALLVQGGSDNSVVQAINGDRDFQLVGVSGNNNQIAYVQNGDDLAGALTIGGSNNTVLAIQTPASGRYLMPVGINGLSNATVVIGPGKMYVFPKSKR
;
A
#
# COMPACT_ATOMS: atom_id res chain seq x y z
N MET A 1 -20.72 38.96 -30.41
CA MET A 1 -19.30 38.67 -30.14
C MET A 1 -19.28 37.32 -29.42
N GLU A 2 -19.42 36.24 -30.20
CA GLU A 2 -19.58 34.88 -29.66
C GLU A 2 -18.23 34.32 -29.24
N TRP A 3 -18.10 34.00 -27.96
CA TRP A 3 -16.95 33.28 -27.44
C TRP A 3 -17.14 31.80 -27.73
N SER A 4 -16.18 31.21 -28.45
CA SER A 4 -16.11 29.77 -28.72
C SER A 4 -16.10 28.98 -27.40
N LEU A 5 -16.99 27.99 -27.29
CA LEU A 5 -17.10 27.03 -26.18
C LEU A 5 -15.76 26.34 -25.82
N ASN A 6 -14.78 26.36 -26.73
CA ASN A 6 -13.42 25.82 -26.49
C ASN A 6 -12.56 26.69 -25.57
N ALA A 7 -12.90 27.97 -25.37
CA ALA A 7 -12.18 28.85 -24.43
C ALA A 7 -12.60 28.60 -22.97
N ILE A 8 -13.87 28.24 -22.74
CA ILE A 8 -14.39 27.93 -21.40
C ILE A 8 -13.90 26.57 -20.91
N ALA A 9 -13.80 25.57 -21.81
CA ALA A 9 -13.29 24.25 -21.45
C ALA A 9 -11.79 24.26 -21.04
N LYS A 10 -10.98 25.16 -21.60
CA LYS A 10 -9.56 25.30 -21.23
C LYS A 10 -9.34 26.05 -19.91
N LEU A 11 -10.32 26.83 -19.45
CA LEU A 11 -10.28 27.48 -18.14
C LEU A 11 -10.74 26.55 -17.00
N ALA A 12 -11.49 25.50 -17.31
CA ALA A 12 -11.89 24.48 -16.33
C ALA A 12 -10.79 23.42 -16.07
N ALA A 13 -9.82 23.27 -16.97
CA ALA A 13 -8.70 22.34 -16.81
C ALA A 13 -7.49 22.94 -16.06
N GLY A 14 -7.52 24.24 -15.73
CA GLY A 14 -6.41 24.99 -15.13
C GLY A 14 -6.63 25.46 -13.68
N ALA A 15 -7.73 25.07 -13.03
CA ALA A 15 -8.12 25.59 -11.71
C ALA A 15 -8.36 24.47 -10.66
N ALA A 16 -7.38 23.57 -10.51
CA ALA A 16 -7.34 22.64 -9.37
C ALA A 16 -5.95 22.60 -8.73
N VAL A 17 -5.26 23.75 -8.73
CA VAL A 17 -4.08 24.00 -7.90
C VAL A 17 -4.50 25.04 -6.86
N ALA A 18 -4.28 24.71 -5.59
CA ALA A 18 -4.64 25.45 -4.38
C ALA A 18 -6.12 25.32 -3.93
N VAL A 19 -6.40 24.36 -3.04
CA VAL A 19 -6.62 24.59 -1.60
C VAL A 19 -6.59 23.22 -0.90
N ILE A 20 -5.45 22.83 -0.34
CA ILE A 20 -5.39 21.99 0.87
C ILE A 20 -4.22 22.49 1.71
N LEU A 21 -4.46 23.57 2.45
CA LEU A 21 -3.57 24.05 3.51
C LEU A 21 -4.48 24.56 4.62
N ALA A 22 -4.79 23.65 5.55
CA ALA A 22 -5.59 23.76 6.78
C ALA A 22 -6.47 22.49 6.85
N ILE A 23 -6.37 21.58 7.82
CA ILE A 23 -5.73 21.51 9.12
C ILE A 23 -5.48 20.01 9.32
N ALA A 24 -4.23 19.55 9.30
CA ALA A 24 -3.97 18.23 9.89
C ALA A 24 -3.98 18.45 11.41
N PRO A 25 -4.93 17.91 12.19
CA PRO A 25 -4.66 17.77 13.61
C PRO A 25 -3.39 16.94 13.70
N VAL A 26 -2.39 17.51 14.36
CA VAL A 26 -1.12 16.83 14.63
C VAL A 26 -1.49 15.54 15.36
N ALA A 27 -1.50 14.41 14.64
CA ALA A 27 -1.61 13.10 15.26
C ALA A 27 -0.31 12.91 16.02
N ARG A 28 -0.30 13.36 17.27
CA ARG A 28 0.85 13.23 18.16
C ARG A 28 1.05 11.73 18.37
N ALA A 29 2.29 11.25 18.20
CA ALA A 29 2.66 9.83 18.33
C ALA A 29 2.25 9.21 19.69
N GLU A 30 1.92 10.06 20.66
CA GLU A 30 1.39 9.71 21.97
C GLU A 30 -0.06 9.19 21.98
N ASN A 31 -0.81 9.25 20.88
CA ASN A 31 -2.13 8.59 20.78
C ASN A 31 -2.07 7.16 20.21
N LEU A 32 -0.86 6.65 19.91
CA LEU A 32 -0.60 5.27 19.46
C LEU A 32 -0.21 4.35 20.62
N LEU A 33 -0.18 4.87 21.85
CA LEU A 33 0.04 4.07 23.06
C LEU A 33 -1.31 3.78 23.70
N VAL A 34 -1.68 2.49 23.68
CA VAL A 34 -2.80 1.93 24.43
C VAL A 34 -2.71 2.40 25.88
N SER A 35 -3.76 3.06 26.39
CA SER A 35 -3.92 3.26 27.82
C SER A 35 -4.01 1.90 28.50
N SER A 36 -2.92 1.50 29.15
CA SER A 36 -2.86 0.32 30.00
C SER A 36 -3.51 0.66 31.34
N ASP A 37 -4.83 0.75 31.35
CA ASP A 37 -5.56 0.64 32.61
C ASP A 37 -5.63 -0.84 32.97
N GLY A 38 -4.97 -1.17 34.08
CA GLY A 38 -4.52 -2.50 34.42
C GLY A 38 -5.64 -3.50 34.62
N SER A 39 -5.59 -4.59 33.84
CA SER A 39 -5.84 -5.96 34.31
C SER A 39 -5.63 -6.93 33.14
N THR A 40 -4.53 -7.68 33.20
CA THR A 40 -4.17 -8.87 32.39
C THR A 40 -4.03 -8.68 30.87
N PRO A 41 -2.97 -9.20 30.23
CA PRO A 41 -2.84 -9.23 28.77
C PRO A 41 -3.80 -10.29 28.20
N GLY A 42 -5.08 -9.94 28.12
CA GLY A 42 -6.10 -10.70 27.41
C GLY A 42 -5.89 -10.54 25.90
N LEU A 43 -5.91 -11.66 25.19
CA LEU A 43 -6.01 -11.73 23.72
C LEU A 43 -6.98 -10.64 23.23
N LEU A 44 -6.57 -9.89 22.20
CA LEU A 44 -7.36 -8.82 21.56
C LEU A 44 -8.85 -9.20 21.53
N ASP A 45 -9.62 -8.56 22.40
CA ASP A 45 -11.07 -8.69 22.44
C ASP A 45 -11.58 -8.29 21.05
N ALA A 46 -12.29 -9.18 20.37
CA ALA A 46 -12.68 -8.98 18.96
C ALA A 46 -13.47 -7.67 18.78
N ASP A 47 -14.20 -7.25 19.82
CA ASP A 47 -14.98 -6.03 19.89
C ASP A 47 -14.12 -4.76 20.04
N LYS A 48 -12.89 -4.87 20.55
CA LYS A 48 -11.91 -3.76 20.66
C LYS A 48 -10.96 -3.69 19.47
N ALA A 49 -10.79 -4.77 18.71
CA ALA A 49 -9.97 -4.79 17.49
C ALA A 49 -10.66 -4.11 16.29
N ALA A 50 -11.99 -4.25 16.18
CA ALA A 50 -12.79 -3.64 15.13
C ALA A 50 -12.66 -2.10 15.02
N PRO A 51 -12.76 -1.31 16.11
CA PRO A 51 -12.59 0.14 16.02
C PRO A 51 -11.16 0.56 15.68
N ILE A 52 -10.14 -0.21 16.09
CA ILE A 52 -8.74 0.05 15.72
C ILE A 52 -8.55 -0.19 14.23
N LEU A 53 -9.08 -1.30 13.68
CA LEU A 53 -9.06 -1.57 12.25
C LEU A 53 -9.79 -0.46 11.46
N ASN A 54 -10.97 -0.04 11.92
CA ASN A 54 -11.72 1.05 11.29
C ASN A 54 -10.94 2.37 11.32
N SER A 55 -10.23 2.65 12.42
CA SER A 55 -9.38 3.85 12.57
C SER A 55 -8.13 3.80 11.68
N LEU A 56 -7.54 2.63 11.46
CA LEU A 56 -6.41 2.44 10.54
C LEU A 56 -6.86 2.49 9.07
N MET A 57 -8.12 2.13 8.80
CA MET A 57 -8.75 2.25 7.49
C MET A 57 -9.28 3.66 7.20
N THR A 58 -9.43 4.56 8.19
CA THR A 58 -9.94 5.94 8.01
C THR A 58 -9.36 6.72 6.82
N PRO A 59 -8.05 6.65 6.51
CA PRO A 59 -7.48 7.34 5.36
C PRO A 59 -7.99 6.82 4.00
N VAL A 60 -8.45 5.56 3.95
CA VAL A 60 -8.98 4.92 2.73
C VAL A 60 -10.51 4.76 2.75
N GLN A 61 -11.19 4.95 3.90
CA GLN A 61 -12.66 4.90 4.05
C GLN A 61 -13.47 5.58 2.93
N PRO A 62 -13.12 6.76 2.39
CA PRO A 62 -13.87 7.34 1.26
C PRO A 62 -13.92 6.46 0.01
N PHE A 63 -13.01 5.49 -0.13
CA PHE A 63 -12.94 4.55 -1.25
C PHE A 63 -13.48 3.14 -0.92
N VAL A 64 -13.73 2.84 0.36
CA VAL A 64 -14.12 1.51 0.86
C VAL A 64 -15.53 1.50 1.48
N SER A 65 -16.28 2.60 1.34
CA SER A 65 -17.59 2.82 2.02
C SER A 65 -18.77 1.99 1.47
N GLY A 66 -18.50 0.86 0.81
CA GLY A 66 -19.47 -0.22 0.59
C GLY A 66 -20.62 0.04 -0.39
N ASN A 67 -20.66 1.19 -1.06
CA ASN A 67 -21.67 1.52 -2.08
C ASN A 67 -21.09 2.20 -3.35
N GLY A 68 -19.76 2.36 -3.41
CA GLY A 68 -19.05 3.01 -4.51
C GLY A 68 -18.33 1.99 -5.38
N GLY A 69 -18.30 2.25 -6.69
CA GLY A 69 -17.50 1.45 -7.62
C GLY A 69 -16.01 1.45 -7.25
N SER A 70 -15.29 0.47 -7.76
CA SER A 70 -13.85 0.34 -7.53
C SER A 70 -13.07 1.47 -8.20
N THR A 71 -12.04 1.98 -7.50
CA THR A 71 -11.19 3.08 -8.00
C THR A 71 -9.76 2.60 -8.21
N THR A 72 -9.22 2.86 -9.40
CA THR A 72 -7.78 2.69 -9.69
C THR A 72 -7.13 4.05 -9.92
N SER A 73 -5.93 4.25 -9.40
CA SER A 73 -5.14 5.47 -9.61
C SER A 73 -3.68 5.12 -9.84
N ILE A 74 -3.08 5.72 -10.87
CA ILE A 74 -1.68 5.53 -11.22
C ILE A 74 -1.06 6.92 -11.42
N GLN A 75 -0.01 7.21 -10.67
CA GLN A 75 0.80 8.41 -10.80
C GLN A 75 2.26 8.02 -11.01
N GLN A 76 2.88 8.54 -12.07
CA GLN A 76 4.27 8.25 -12.42
C GLN A 76 5.02 9.57 -12.65
N ILE A 77 6.09 9.79 -11.90
CA ILE A 77 6.96 10.97 -12.02
C ILE A 77 8.37 10.48 -12.31
N GLY A 78 8.76 10.48 -13.57
CA GLY A 78 10.01 9.82 -13.93
C GLY A 78 10.16 9.54 -15.42
N VAL A 79 11.08 8.64 -15.73
CA VAL A 79 11.37 8.22 -17.11
C VAL A 79 11.29 6.71 -17.21
N ASN A 80 10.55 6.21 -18.21
CA ASN A 80 10.43 4.79 -18.54
C ASN A 80 9.86 3.93 -17.39
N ASP A 81 8.99 4.51 -16.57
CA ASP A 81 8.23 3.76 -15.58
C ASP A 81 7.01 3.09 -16.23
N TYR A 82 6.65 1.90 -15.75
CA TYR A 82 5.49 1.14 -16.22
C TYR A 82 4.64 0.68 -15.04
N ALA A 83 3.33 0.88 -15.14
CA ALA A 83 2.37 0.45 -14.13
C ALA A 83 1.13 -0.18 -14.77
N THR A 84 0.57 -1.18 -14.09
CA THR A 84 -0.75 -1.73 -14.41
C THR A 84 -1.47 -2.05 -13.11
N SER A 85 -2.74 -1.69 -13.05
CA SER A 85 -3.61 -1.93 -11.89
C SER A 85 -4.94 -2.51 -12.35
N GLY A 86 -5.40 -3.56 -11.66
CA GLY A 86 -6.70 -4.18 -11.93
C GLY A 86 -7.45 -4.46 -10.63
N ILE A 87 -8.77 -4.32 -10.68
CA ILE A 87 -9.67 -4.72 -9.60
C ILE A 87 -10.75 -5.62 -10.21
N ASP A 88 -10.88 -6.82 -9.67
CA ASP A 88 -11.98 -7.74 -9.88
C ASP A 88 -12.78 -7.85 -8.57
N GLY A 89 -13.85 -7.07 -8.46
CA GLY A 89 -14.61 -6.86 -7.23
C GLY A 89 -15.16 -5.44 -7.10
N ASN A 90 -15.79 -5.12 -5.97
CA ASN A 90 -16.46 -3.84 -5.73
C ASN A 90 -15.98 -3.15 -4.45
N GLY A 91 -16.10 -1.82 -4.37
CA GLY A 91 -15.76 -1.04 -3.18
C GLY A 91 -14.28 -1.06 -2.84
N SER A 92 -13.42 -1.32 -3.82
CA SER A 92 -11.98 -1.47 -3.60
C SER A 92 -11.18 -0.29 -4.15
N LEU A 93 -10.02 -0.04 -3.55
CA LEU A 93 -9.08 1.01 -3.92
C LEU A 93 -7.75 0.41 -4.34
N ALA A 94 -7.26 0.77 -5.51
CA ALA A 94 -5.94 0.38 -5.99
C ALA A 94 -5.15 1.63 -6.41
N VAL A 95 -4.05 1.93 -5.71
CA VAL A 95 -3.22 3.10 -5.96
C VAL A 95 -1.78 2.68 -6.21
N ILE A 96 -1.20 3.18 -7.30
CA ILE A 96 0.22 3.08 -7.62
C ILE A 96 0.81 4.48 -7.74
N GLN A 97 1.86 4.75 -6.98
CA GLN A 97 2.69 5.95 -7.10
C GLN A 97 4.13 5.53 -7.39
N GLN A 98 4.67 6.01 -8.51
CA GLN A 98 6.04 5.77 -8.91
C GLN A 98 6.81 7.07 -9.09
N SER A 99 8.07 7.05 -8.66
CA SER A 99 9.01 8.14 -8.90
C SER A 99 10.39 7.59 -9.26
N GLY A 100 11.05 8.19 -10.24
CA GLY A 100 12.42 7.84 -10.64
C GLY A 100 12.54 7.30 -12.06
N THR A 101 13.18 6.15 -12.26
CA THR A 101 13.45 5.65 -13.61
C THR A 101 13.34 4.13 -13.72
N ASN A 102 12.81 3.64 -14.84
CA ASN A 102 12.72 2.20 -15.15
C ASN A 102 11.99 1.37 -14.08
N ASN A 103 11.04 1.98 -13.36
CA ASN A 103 10.28 1.29 -12.34
C ASN A 103 9.12 0.51 -12.95
N ARG A 104 8.91 -0.75 -12.54
CA ARG A 104 7.77 -1.57 -12.95
C ARG A 104 6.85 -1.89 -11.77
N ALA A 105 5.55 -1.69 -11.95
CA ALA A 105 4.52 -1.98 -10.97
C ALA A 105 3.37 -2.78 -11.58
N VAL A 106 2.95 -3.84 -10.89
CA VAL A 106 1.72 -4.58 -11.20
C VAL A 106 0.93 -4.74 -9.91
N GLN A 107 -0.32 -4.29 -9.91
CA GLN A 107 -1.22 -4.36 -8.78
C GLN A 107 -2.52 -5.06 -9.19
N ALA A 108 -3.00 -5.99 -8.38
CA ALA A 108 -4.26 -6.67 -8.59
C ALA A 108 -5.02 -6.84 -7.28
N ILE A 109 -6.32 -6.57 -7.30
CA ILE A 109 -7.24 -6.92 -6.22
C ILE A 109 -8.28 -7.87 -6.81
N ASN A 110 -8.39 -9.06 -6.26
CA ASN A 110 -9.51 -9.97 -6.47
C ASN A 110 -10.27 -10.09 -5.16
N GLY A 111 -11.46 -9.49 -5.10
CA GLY A 111 -12.23 -9.31 -3.88
C GLY A 111 -12.74 -7.88 -3.69
N SER A 112 -13.53 -7.69 -2.65
CA SER A 112 -14.30 -6.47 -2.41
C SER A 112 -13.93 -5.80 -1.10
N ASN A 113 -14.13 -4.49 -1.06
CA ASN A 113 -13.85 -3.65 0.11
C ASN A 113 -12.38 -3.69 0.55
N SER A 114 -11.46 -3.86 -0.41
CA SER A 114 -10.03 -4.00 -0.15
C SER A 114 -9.25 -2.80 -0.67
N ALA A 115 -8.07 -2.53 -0.09
CA ALA A 115 -7.22 -1.41 -0.48
C ALA A 115 -5.77 -1.86 -0.71
N ALA A 116 -5.27 -1.66 -1.92
CA ALA A 116 -3.88 -1.88 -2.29
C ALA A 116 -3.19 -0.55 -2.60
N LEU A 117 -2.11 -0.26 -1.86
CA LEU A 117 -1.31 0.95 -2.03
C LEU A 117 0.13 0.55 -2.33
N LEU A 118 0.65 1.02 -3.46
CA LEU A 118 2.03 0.83 -3.89
C LEU A 118 2.72 2.18 -4.04
N VAL A 119 3.82 2.37 -3.32
CA VAL A 119 4.72 3.51 -3.48
C VAL A 119 6.11 3.00 -3.85
N GLN A 120 6.64 3.46 -4.98
CA GLN A 120 7.94 3.04 -5.50
C GLN A 120 8.78 4.26 -5.88
N GLY A 121 9.99 4.33 -5.34
CA GLY A 121 10.98 5.37 -5.60
C GLY A 121 12.33 4.79 -6.01
N GLY A 122 13.11 5.54 -6.78
CA GLY A 122 14.47 5.18 -7.20
C GLY A 122 14.53 4.57 -8.60
N SER A 123 15.45 3.63 -8.85
CA SER A 123 15.64 3.07 -10.20
C SER A 123 15.49 1.55 -10.29
N ASP A 124 14.98 1.08 -11.43
CA ASP A 124 15.00 -0.34 -11.82
C ASP A 124 14.33 -1.28 -10.78
N ASN A 125 13.37 -0.77 -10.02
CA ASN A 125 12.62 -1.59 -9.08
C ASN A 125 11.44 -2.26 -9.82
N SER A 126 11.07 -3.46 -9.40
CA SER A 126 9.95 -4.22 -9.96
C SER A 126 9.08 -4.75 -8.83
N VAL A 127 7.80 -4.38 -8.81
CA VAL A 127 6.88 -4.75 -7.73
C VAL A 127 5.63 -5.43 -8.30
N VAL A 128 5.29 -6.56 -7.71
CA VAL A 128 3.99 -7.22 -7.85
C VAL A 128 3.28 -7.18 -6.52
N GLN A 129 2.09 -6.61 -6.50
CA GLN A 129 1.22 -6.52 -5.34
C GLN A 129 -0.11 -7.18 -5.67
N ALA A 130 -0.54 -8.14 -4.85
CA ALA A 130 -1.79 -8.85 -5.09
C ALA A 130 -2.56 -9.09 -3.79
N ILE A 131 -3.86 -8.81 -3.85
CA ILE A 131 -4.85 -9.15 -2.82
C ILE A 131 -5.81 -10.18 -3.42
N ASN A 132 -6.04 -11.27 -2.72
CA ASN A 132 -7.06 -12.27 -3.03
C ASN A 132 -7.91 -12.54 -1.78
N GLY A 133 -8.97 -11.76 -1.60
CA GLY A 133 -9.76 -11.71 -0.39
C GLY A 133 -10.55 -10.41 -0.23
N ASP A 134 -11.49 -10.43 0.71
CA ASP A 134 -12.33 -9.28 1.05
C ASP A 134 -11.83 -8.56 2.30
N ARG A 135 -12.05 -7.24 2.35
CA ARG A 135 -11.73 -6.37 3.50
C ARG A 135 -10.24 -6.36 3.86
N ASP A 136 -9.40 -6.48 2.84
CA ASP A 136 -7.96 -6.52 3.00
C ASP A 136 -7.31 -5.15 2.82
N PHE A 137 -6.19 -4.94 3.49
CA PHE A 137 -5.34 -3.77 3.32
C PHE A 137 -3.90 -4.19 3.05
N GLN A 138 -3.31 -3.68 1.98
CA GLN A 138 -1.93 -3.96 1.63
C GLN A 138 -1.20 -2.68 1.24
N LEU A 139 -0.10 -2.39 1.94
CA LEU A 139 0.82 -1.31 1.63
C LEU A 139 2.19 -1.87 1.24
N VAL A 140 2.70 -1.49 0.08
CA VAL A 140 4.07 -1.81 -0.36
C VAL A 140 4.83 -0.51 -0.63
N GLY A 141 5.93 -0.34 0.09
CA GLY A 141 6.88 0.76 -0.12
C GLY A 141 8.21 0.21 -0.61
N VAL A 142 8.72 0.71 -1.74
CA VAL A 142 10.04 0.34 -2.27
C VAL A 142 10.85 1.58 -2.58
N SER A 143 12.11 1.58 -2.15
CA SER A 143 13.06 2.66 -2.42
C SER A 143 14.45 2.10 -2.74
N GLY A 144 15.30 2.91 -3.37
CA GLY A 144 16.64 2.51 -3.80
C GLY A 144 16.62 1.89 -5.19
N ASN A 145 17.52 0.95 -5.47
CA ASN A 145 17.77 0.50 -6.84
C ASN A 145 17.70 -1.02 -7.03
N ASN A 146 17.18 -1.48 -8.17
CA ASN A 146 17.29 -2.87 -8.60
C ASN A 146 16.61 -3.87 -7.65
N ASN A 147 15.53 -3.48 -6.96
CA ASN A 147 14.79 -4.36 -6.06
C ASN A 147 13.64 -5.08 -6.78
N GLN A 148 13.42 -6.35 -6.47
CA GLN A 148 12.31 -7.17 -6.98
C GLN A 148 11.43 -7.63 -5.83
N ILE A 149 10.17 -7.20 -5.80
CA ILE A 149 9.25 -7.46 -4.69
C ILE A 149 7.99 -8.14 -5.22
N ALA A 150 7.56 -9.21 -4.55
CA ALA A 150 6.23 -9.78 -4.68
C ALA A 150 5.59 -9.86 -3.30
N TYR A 151 4.45 -9.19 -3.09
CA TYR A 151 3.65 -9.32 -1.88
C TYR A 151 2.24 -9.76 -2.23
N VAL A 152 1.86 -10.95 -1.74
CA VAL A 152 0.54 -11.54 -1.94
C VAL A 152 -0.17 -11.71 -0.60
N GLN A 153 -1.40 -11.22 -0.51
CA GLN A 153 -2.37 -11.56 0.53
C GLN A 153 -3.37 -12.56 -0.03
N ASN A 154 -3.70 -13.59 0.75
CA ASN A 154 -4.69 -14.60 0.37
C ASN A 154 -5.54 -15.00 1.57
N GLY A 155 -6.83 -14.68 1.53
CA GLY A 155 -7.80 -14.79 2.62
C GLY A 155 -8.35 -13.43 3.03
N ASP A 156 -9.36 -13.40 3.90
CA ASP A 156 -10.08 -12.18 4.24
C ASP A 156 -9.58 -11.51 5.54
N ASP A 157 -9.90 -10.23 5.69
CA ASP A 157 -9.63 -9.42 6.88
C ASP A 157 -8.12 -9.37 7.25
N LEU A 158 -7.27 -9.31 6.22
CA LEU A 158 -5.82 -9.22 6.31
C LEU A 158 -5.34 -7.78 6.17
N ALA A 159 -4.43 -7.38 7.04
CA ALA A 159 -3.75 -6.08 6.95
C ALA A 159 -2.23 -6.28 6.91
N GLY A 160 -1.60 -5.61 5.97
CA GLY A 160 -0.23 -5.88 5.57
C GLY A 160 0.53 -4.63 5.19
N ALA A 161 1.75 -4.46 5.70
CA ALA A 161 2.64 -3.37 5.29
C ALA A 161 4.07 -3.87 5.14
N LEU A 162 4.64 -3.68 3.95
CA LEU A 162 5.98 -4.13 3.60
C LEU A 162 6.78 -2.95 3.04
N THR A 163 7.94 -2.66 3.65
CA THR A 163 8.84 -1.60 3.18
C THR A 163 10.24 -2.13 2.92
N ILE A 164 10.75 -1.91 1.72
CA ILE A 164 12.08 -2.32 1.26
C ILE A 164 12.87 -1.07 0.89
N GLY A 165 14.09 -0.96 1.41
CA GLY A 165 15.10 -0.01 0.98
C GLY A 165 16.35 -0.72 0.49
N GLY A 166 17.37 0.07 0.16
CA GLY A 166 18.65 -0.44 -0.30
C GLY A 166 18.63 -0.89 -1.77
N SER A 167 19.53 -1.81 -2.12
CA SER A 167 19.73 -2.18 -3.52
C SER A 167 19.92 -3.67 -3.74
N ASN A 168 19.46 -4.14 -4.90
CA ASN A 168 19.60 -5.52 -5.36
C ASN A 168 18.93 -6.56 -4.44
N ASN A 169 17.80 -6.22 -3.84
CA ASN A 169 17.04 -7.15 -3.01
C ASN A 169 15.97 -7.90 -3.81
N THR A 170 15.70 -9.15 -3.46
CA THR A 170 14.55 -9.91 -3.96
C THR A 170 13.69 -10.31 -2.77
N VAL A 171 12.44 -9.86 -2.70
CA VAL A 171 11.55 -10.12 -1.56
C VAL A 171 10.30 -10.83 -2.04
N LEU A 172 9.99 -11.95 -1.42
CA LEU A 172 8.71 -12.64 -1.56
C LEU A 172 8.01 -12.62 -0.21
N ALA A 173 6.84 -12.00 -0.13
CA ALA A 173 5.99 -11.99 1.05
C ALA A 173 4.65 -12.63 0.73
N ILE A 174 4.23 -13.58 1.58
CA ILE A 174 2.92 -14.22 1.49
C ILE A 174 2.26 -14.11 2.85
N GLN A 175 1.10 -13.46 2.89
CA GLN A 175 0.26 -13.37 4.06
C GLN A 175 -1.02 -14.16 3.84
N THR A 176 -1.36 -14.97 4.83
CA THR A 176 -2.60 -15.75 4.90
C THR A 176 -3.20 -15.64 6.29
N PRO A 177 -4.45 -16.06 6.54
CA PRO A 177 -5.00 -16.09 7.90
C PRO A 177 -4.11 -16.85 8.90
N ALA A 178 -3.39 -17.89 8.44
CA ALA A 178 -2.45 -18.66 9.26
C ALA A 178 -1.21 -17.87 9.69
N SER A 179 -0.87 -16.78 9.00
CA SER A 179 0.22 -15.86 9.38
C SER A 179 -0.20 -14.85 10.45
N GLY A 180 -1.47 -14.86 10.85
CA GLY A 180 -2.10 -13.78 11.61
C GLY A 180 -2.75 -12.75 10.68
N ARG A 181 -3.75 -12.04 11.20
CA ARG A 181 -4.47 -10.98 10.45
C ARG A 181 -3.58 -9.78 10.13
N TYR A 182 -2.48 -9.61 10.86
CA TYR A 182 -1.58 -8.48 10.71
C TYR A 182 -0.18 -8.98 10.36
N LEU A 183 0.32 -8.60 9.19
CA LEU A 183 1.70 -8.83 8.78
C LEU A 183 2.38 -7.48 8.62
N MET A 184 3.25 -7.12 9.56
CA MET A 184 4.09 -5.92 9.45
C MET A 184 5.58 -6.28 9.46
N PRO A 185 6.17 -6.70 8.32
CA PRO A 185 7.61 -6.62 8.14
C PRO A 185 7.97 -5.15 7.88
N VAL A 186 8.03 -4.36 8.95
CA VAL A 186 8.48 -2.97 8.85
C VAL A 186 10.01 -2.91 8.78
N GLY A 187 10.51 -2.51 7.60
CA GLY A 187 11.84 -1.94 7.45
C GLY A 187 12.95 -2.91 7.04
N ILE A 188 12.87 -3.49 5.84
CA ILE A 188 14.04 -4.10 5.17
C ILE A 188 14.91 -2.95 4.60
N ASN A 189 15.34 -2.03 5.47
CA ASN A 189 16.01 -0.79 5.06
C ASN A 189 17.55 -0.86 5.19
N GLY A 190 18.08 -1.99 5.65
CA GLY A 190 19.53 -2.24 5.76
C GLY A 190 20.02 -3.43 4.94
N LEU A 191 19.14 -4.11 4.21
CA LEU A 191 19.56 -5.20 3.33
C LEU A 191 19.98 -4.65 1.98
N SER A 192 21.12 -5.14 1.50
CA SER A 192 21.52 -4.99 0.12
C SER A 192 22.02 -6.33 -0.36
N ASN A 193 21.71 -6.67 -1.61
CA ASN A 193 22.11 -7.91 -2.22
C ASN A 193 21.61 -9.14 -1.44
N ALA A 194 20.33 -9.15 -1.07
CA ALA A 194 19.69 -10.23 -0.31
C ALA A 194 18.44 -10.76 -1.00
N THR A 195 18.12 -12.03 -0.72
CA THR A 195 16.81 -12.63 -0.99
C THR A 195 16.09 -12.82 0.35
N VAL A 196 14.89 -12.28 0.45
CA VAL A 196 14.05 -12.36 1.65
C VAL A 196 12.78 -13.11 1.33
N VAL A 197 12.43 -14.11 2.14
CA VAL A 197 11.16 -14.84 2.05
C VAL A 197 10.42 -14.67 3.36
N ILE A 198 9.23 -14.09 3.29
CA ILE A 198 8.35 -13.82 4.42
C ILE A 198 7.11 -14.68 4.23
N GLY A 199 6.84 -15.54 5.21
CA GLY A 199 5.63 -16.35 5.25
C GLY A 199 5.05 -16.37 6.66
N PRO A 200 4.07 -17.24 6.92
CA PRO A 200 3.44 -17.35 8.22
C PRO A 200 4.42 -17.50 9.38
N GLY A 201 4.49 -16.46 10.21
CA GLY A 201 5.31 -16.41 11.44
C GLY A 201 6.82 -16.44 11.23
N LYS A 202 7.33 -16.39 10.00
CA LYS A 202 8.77 -16.55 9.72
C LYS A 202 9.26 -15.63 8.61
N MET A 203 10.50 -15.19 8.76
CA MET A 203 11.27 -14.48 7.75
C MET A 203 12.61 -15.20 7.57
N TYR A 204 12.97 -15.45 6.31
CA TYR A 204 14.27 -16.00 5.94
C TYR A 204 15.01 -14.99 5.09
N VAL A 205 16.29 -14.76 5.41
CA VAL A 205 17.15 -13.82 4.70
C VAL A 205 18.38 -14.57 4.21
N PHE A 206 18.63 -14.50 2.91
CA PHE A 206 19.76 -15.13 2.25
C PHE A 206 20.61 -14.06 1.55
N PRO A 207 21.91 -13.93 1.86
CA PRO A 207 22.78 -13.07 1.07
C PRO A 207 22.93 -13.67 -0.35
N LYS A 208 22.83 -12.83 -1.38
CA LYS A 208 23.15 -13.22 -2.74
C LYS A 208 24.67 -13.29 -2.88
N SER A 209 25.21 -14.28 -3.60
CA SER A 209 26.65 -14.34 -3.84
C SER A 209 27.10 -13.11 -4.62
N LYS A 210 28.23 -12.50 -4.23
CA LYS A 210 28.92 -11.56 -5.10
C LYS A 210 29.43 -12.37 -6.30
N ARG A 211 28.84 -12.15 -7.48
CA ARG A 211 29.43 -12.63 -8.74
C ARG A 211 30.62 -11.76 -9.10
#